data_AF-A0A242BUL8-F1
#
_entry.id   AF-A0A242BUL8-F1
#
_cell.length_a   1.000
_cell.length_b   1.000
_cell.length_c   1.000
_cell.angle_alpha   90.00
_cell.angle_beta   90.00
_cell.angle_gamma   90.00
#
_symmetry.space_group_name_H-M   'P 1'
#
loop_
_entity.id
_entity.type
_entity.pdbx_description
1 polymer ?
#
loop_
_entity_poly.entity_id
_entity_poly.type
_entity_poly.pdbx_seq_one_letter_code
_entity_poly.pdbx_strand_id
1 'polypeptide(L)'
;MNLIKRLFKKTHDEPDAPVSSPLKPEEMITDPPASDWQEVLSYQPAPAEDYPLVSLIAAALGAECYPESQFIIRRIEKRNPEFKRVALIAASIAAGELPDSQFTIKKIAKKNENK
;
A
#
# COMPACT_ATOMS: atom_id res chain seq x y z
N MET A 1 -24.07 6.31 -24.16
CA MET A 1 -23.57 6.84 -22.87
C MET A 1 -22.35 7.72 -23.13
N ASN A 2 -22.53 9.05 -23.11
CA ASN A 2 -21.55 10.04 -23.60
C ASN A 2 -20.84 10.81 -22.46
N LEU A 3 -20.70 10.19 -21.29
CA LEU A 3 -20.25 10.92 -20.09
C LEU A 3 -18.74 11.22 -20.10
N ILE A 4 -17.93 10.31 -20.65
CA ILE A 4 -16.45 10.44 -20.62
C ILE A 4 -15.94 11.43 -21.68
N LYS A 5 -16.62 11.57 -22.83
CA LYS A 5 -16.20 12.45 -23.94
C LYS A 5 -16.32 13.95 -23.62
N ARG A 6 -17.02 14.35 -22.56
CA ARG A 6 -17.14 15.75 -22.12
C ARG A 6 -16.03 16.19 -21.16
N LEU A 7 -15.28 15.27 -20.57
CA LEU A 7 -14.28 15.59 -19.54
C LEU A 7 -12.89 15.88 -20.11
N PHE A 8 -12.63 15.54 -21.38
CA PHE A 8 -11.31 15.68 -22.01
C PHE A 8 -11.39 16.41 -23.35
N LYS A 9 -11.93 17.63 -23.37
CA LYS A 9 -11.73 18.55 -24.50
C LYS A 9 -10.57 19.49 -24.18
N LYS A 10 -9.36 19.09 -24.55
CA LYS A 10 -8.23 20.01 -24.70
C LYS A 10 -8.09 20.31 -26.19
N THR A 11 -8.42 21.53 -26.58
CA THR A 11 -8.21 22.08 -27.92
C THR A 11 -6.77 22.60 -28.02
N HIS A 12 -6.03 22.14 -29.03
CA HIS A 12 -5.02 22.95 -29.70
C HIS A 12 -4.74 22.34 -31.08
N ASP A 13 -5.05 23.10 -32.12
CA ASP A 13 -4.61 22.88 -33.51
C ASP A 13 -3.08 23.12 -33.62
N GLU A 14 -2.46 22.33 -34.51
CA GLU A 14 -1.05 22.21 -34.98
C GLU A 14 -0.49 23.48 -35.71
N PRO A 15 0.78 23.54 -36.25
CA PRO A 15 1.83 22.49 -36.44
C PRO A 15 3.32 22.88 -36.15
N ASP A 16 4.17 21.83 -36.18
CA ASP A 16 5.61 21.73 -36.51
C ASP A 16 6.71 22.53 -35.77
N ALA A 17 7.39 21.82 -34.84
CA ALA A 17 8.81 21.98 -34.49
C ALA A 17 9.32 20.68 -33.83
N PRO A 18 10.62 20.31 -33.95
CA PRO A 18 11.08 18.93 -33.83
C PRO A 18 10.89 18.35 -32.42
N VAL A 19 10.46 17.09 -32.40
CA VAL A 19 10.19 16.27 -31.22
C VAL A 19 11.45 16.16 -30.36
N SER A 20 11.55 17.02 -29.35
CA SER A 20 12.35 16.74 -28.16
C SER A 20 11.56 15.73 -27.32
N SER A 21 12.12 14.53 -27.18
CA SER A 21 11.63 13.48 -26.30
C SER A 21 11.20 14.05 -24.95
N PRO A 22 10.03 13.69 -24.38
CA PRO A 22 9.66 14.17 -23.07
C PRO A 22 10.71 13.71 -22.06
N LEU A 23 11.40 14.68 -21.46
CA LEU A 23 12.25 14.47 -20.31
C LEU A 23 11.40 13.79 -19.24
N LYS A 24 11.75 12.54 -18.94
CA LYS A 24 11.29 11.80 -17.78
C LYS A 24 11.43 12.74 -16.57
N PRO A 25 10.40 12.92 -15.72
CA PRO A 25 10.62 13.50 -14.42
C PRO A 25 11.59 12.58 -13.69
N GLU A 26 12.87 12.92 -13.70
CA GLU A 26 13.76 12.60 -12.60
C GLU A 26 13.18 13.38 -11.43
N GLU A 27 12.24 12.73 -10.73
CA GLU A 27 11.96 13.07 -9.35
C GLU A 27 13.32 13.01 -8.67
N MET A 28 13.90 14.18 -8.43
CA MET A 28 14.95 14.36 -7.44
C MET A 28 14.35 13.83 -6.15
N ILE A 29 14.64 12.56 -5.84
CA ILE A 29 14.50 12.00 -4.50
C ILE A 29 15.51 12.78 -3.67
N THR A 30 15.11 13.98 -3.25
CA THR A 30 15.72 14.61 -2.12
C THR A 30 15.14 13.83 -0.97
N ASP A 31 15.93 12.90 -0.40
CA ASP A 31 15.53 12.21 0.80
C ASP A 31 15.07 13.29 1.80
N PRO A 32 13.83 13.23 2.31
CA PRO A 32 13.42 14.13 3.39
C PRO A 32 14.44 13.98 4.52
N PRO A 33 14.72 15.07 5.29
CA PRO A 33 15.72 15.02 6.35
C PRO A 33 15.51 13.76 7.18
N ALA A 34 16.58 12.97 7.35
CA ALA A 34 16.52 11.66 7.99
C ALA A 34 15.68 11.78 9.27
N SER A 35 14.45 11.30 9.21
CA SER A 35 13.56 11.39 10.34
C SER A 35 14.15 10.49 11.40
N ASP A 36 14.24 10.97 12.65
CA ASP A 36 14.57 10.11 13.78
C ASP A 36 13.49 9.02 13.99
N TRP A 37 12.46 8.93 13.13
CA TRP A 37 11.36 7.97 13.16
C TRP A 37 11.36 7.06 11.93
N GLN A 38 11.49 5.75 12.17
CA GLN A 38 11.33 4.71 11.17
C GLN A 38 9.91 4.15 11.19
N GLU A 39 9.27 4.04 10.03
CA GLU A 39 7.93 3.49 9.93
C GLU A 39 7.91 1.99 10.23
N VAL A 40 6.97 1.57 11.08
CA VAL A 40 6.69 0.16 11.36
C VAL A 40 5.64 -0.31 10.35
N LEU A 41 6.00 -1.25 9.50
CA LEU A 41 5.06 -1.80 8.52
C LEU A 41 4.01 -2.67 9.19
N SER A 42 2.79 -2.60 8.68
CA SER A 42 1.65 -3.34 9.23
C SER A 42 1.69 -4.85 8.90
N TYR A 43 2.44 -5.20 7.86
CA TYR A 43 2.74 -6.56 7.44
C TYR A 43 4.24 -6.71 7.21
N GLN A 44 4.75 -7.92 7.42
CA GLN A 44 6.13 -8.29 7.16
C GLN A 44 6.15 -9.58 6.33
N PRO A 45 7.22 -9.82 5.53
CA PRO A 45 7.35 -11.08 4.79
C PRO A 45 7.12 -12.29 5.70
N ALA A 46 6.30 -13.23 5.25
CA ALA A 46 6.09 -14.48 5.97
C ALA A 46 7.35 -15.36 5.86
N PRO A 47 7.59 -16.27 6.82
CA PRO A 47 8.67 -17.23 6.70
C PRO A 47 8.40 -18.18 5.52
N ALA A 48 9.44 -18.58 4.81
CA ALA A 48 9.32 -19.39 3.59
C ALA A 48 8.68 -20.77 3.84
N GLU A 49 8.80 -21.29 5.06
CA GLU A 49 8.16 -22.55 5.49
C GLU A 49 6.62 -22.50 5.42
N ASP A 50 6.02 -21.32 5.57
CA ASP A 50 4.56 -21.14 5.49
C ASP A 50 4.05 -21.13 4.04
N TYR A 51 4.94 -20.91 3.06
CA TYR A 51 4.53 -20.63 1.68
C TYR A 51 3.75 -21.76 1.02
N PRO A 52 4.16 -23.05 1.11
CA PRO A 52 3.44 -24.12 0.44
C PRO A 52 1.99 -24.26 0.93
N LEU A 53 1.79 -24.22 2.25
CA LEU A 53 0.48 -24.39 2.86
C LEU A 53 -0.45 -23.21 2.53
N VAL A 54 0.03 -21.98 2.73
CA VAL A 54 -0.77 -20.78 2.43
C VAL A 54 -1.08 -20.70 0.95
N SER A 55 -0.13 -21.09 0.08
CA SER A 55 -0.35 -21.10 -1.36
C SER A 55 -1.41 -22.10 -1.79
N LEU A 56 -1.37 -23.31 -1.24
CA LEU A 56 -2.37 -24.34 -1.52
C LEU A 56 -3.77 -23.88 -1.10
N ILE A 57 -3.91 -23.33 0.10
CA ILE A 57 -5.20 -22.82 0.60
C ILE A 57 -5.71 -21.69 -0.29
N ALA A 58 -4.86 -20.70 -0.61
CA ALA A 58 -5.25 -19.58 -1.46
C ALA A 58 -5.67 -20.04 -2.87
N ALA A 59 -4.93 -20.98 -3.47
CA ALA A 59 -5.26 -21.54 -4.77
C ALA A 59 -6.56 -22.34 -4.75
N ALA A 60 -6.81 -23.14 -3.71
CA ALA A 60 -8.05 -23.91 -3.56
C ALA A 60 -9.27 -22.99 -3.44
N LEU A 61 -9.20 -21.96 -2.59
CA LEU A 61 -10.26 -20.95 -2.44
C LEU A 61 -10.48 -20.17 -3.75
N GLY A 62 -9.39 -19.81 -4.44
CA GLY A 62 -9.47 -19.14 -5.74
C GLY A 62 -10.16 -20.01 -6.80
N ALA A 63 -9.81 -21.29 -6.87
CA ALA A 63 -10.38 -22.25 -7.82
C ALA A 63 -11.86 -22.54 -7.54
N GLU A 64 -12.30 -22.53 -6.28
CA GLU A 64 -13.72 -22.68 -5.92
C GLU A 64 -14.57 -21.53 -6.48
N CYS A 65 -14.08 -20.29 -6.36
CA CYS A 65 -14.80 -19.12 -6.85
C CYS A 65 -14.64 -18.92 -8.37
N TYR A 66 -13.51 -19.31 -8.96
CA TYR A 66 -13.16 -19.08 -10.36
C TYR A 66 -12.43 -20.30 -10.97
N PRO A 67 -13.17 -21.36 -11.34
CA PRO A 67 -12.59 -22.66 -11.73
C PRO A 67 -11.76 -22.61 -13.02
N GLU A 68 -12.08 -21.69 -13.94
CA GLU A 68 -11.38 -21.53 -15.22
C GLU A 68 -10.21 -20.53 -15.16
N SER A 69 -9.88 -20.01 -13.97
CA SER A 69 -8.84 -18.99 -13.80
C SER A 69 -7.52 -19.57 -13.31
N GLN A 70 -6.42 -18.92 -13.68
CA GLN A 70 -5.08 -19.22 -13.17
C GLN A 70 -4.64 -18.15 -12.17
N PHE A 71 -4.09 -18.59 -11.04
CA PHE A 71 -3.66 -17.71 -9.96
C PHE A 71 -2.14 -17.76 -9.79
N ILE A 72 -1.54 -16.58 -9.60
CA ILE A 72 -0.12 -16.44 -9.28
C ILE A 72 -0.01 -15.67 -7.97
N ILE A 73 0.60 -16.30 -6.96
CA ILE A 73 0.83 -15.69 -5.66
C ILE A 73 2.10 -14.84 -5.76
N ARG A 74 1.94 -13.52 -5.66
CA ARG A 74 3.06 -12.56 -5.78
C ARG A 74 3.78 -12.29 -4.47
N ARG A 75 3.06 -12.37 -3.35
CA ARG A 75 3.58 -12.03 -2.02
C ARG A 75 2.79 -12.75 -0.95
N ILE A 76 3.49 -13.29 0.05
CA ILE A 76 2.89 -13.85 1.26
C ILE A 76 3.45 -13.06 2.43
N GLU A 77 2.56 -12.46 3.20
CA GLU A 77 2.93 -11.63 4.34
C GLU A 77 2.21 -12.08 5.60
N LYS A 78 2.91 -11.92 6.71
CA LYS A 78 2.38 -12.14 8.05
C LYS A 78 2.11 -10.79 8.69
N ARG A 79 1.02 -10.71 9.46
CA ARG A 79 0.71 -9.51 10.23
C ARG A 79 1.87 -9.21 11.18
N ASN A 80 2.36 -7.97 11.16
CA ASN A 80 3.40 -7.55 12.10
C ASN A 80 2.80 -7.51 13.53
N PRO A 81 3.30 -8.33 14.47
CA PRO A 81 2.75 -8.39 15.83
C PRO A 81 2.96 -7.09 16.62
N GLU A 82 4.07 -6.36 16.37
CA GLU A 82 4.34 -5.07 17.00
C GLU A 82 3.32 -4.02 16.54
N PHE A 83 3.13 -3.91 15.22
CA PHE A 83 2.14 -3.00 14.66
C PHE A 83 0.74 -3.28 15.20
N LYS A 84 0.33 -4.57 15.23
CA LYS A 84 -0.98 -4.97 15.76
C LYS A 84 -1.15 -4.54 17.22
N ARG A 85 -0.12 -4.75 18.06
CA ARG A 85 -0.16 -4.43 19.48
C ARG A 85 -0.30 -2.92 19.69
N VAL A 86 0.58 -2.13 19.08
CA VAL A 86 0.55 -0.66 19.22
C VAL A 86 -0.74 -0.10 18.65
N ALA A 87 -1.22 -0.64 17.52
CA ALA A 87 -2.50 -0.25 16.94
C ALA A 87 -3.66 -0.47 17.91
N LEU A 88 -3.71 -1.64 18.55
CA LEU A 88 -4.76 -1.95 19.51
C LEU A 88 -4.73 -1.00 20.72
N ILE A 89 -3.54 -0.75 21.27
CA ILE A 89 -3.37 0.17 22.42
C ILE A 89 -3.85 1.58 22.05
N ALA A 90 -3.39 2.12 20.91
CA ALA A 90 -3.77 3.46 20.48
C ALA A 90 -5.28 3.58 20.21
N ALA A 91 -5.89 2.58 19.58
CA ALA A 91 -7.33 2.54 19.36
C ALA A 91 -8.11 2.47 20.69
N SER A 92 -7.66 1.68 21.66
CA SER A 92 -8.29 1.61 22.99
C SER A 92 -8.22 2.93 23.76
N ILE A 93 -7.09 3.65 23.67
CA ILE A 93 -6.96 4.99 24.28
C ILE A 93 -7.93 5.95 23.60
N ALA A 94 -7.95 5.98 22.26
CA ALA A 94 -8.82 6.88 21.50
C ALA A 94 -10.32 6.61 21.77
N ALA A 95 -10.71 5.33 21.91
CA ALA A 95 -12.06 4.93 22.27
C ALA A 95 -12.46 5.36 23.69
N GLY A 96 -11.50 5.49 24.61
CA GLY A 96 -11.75 6.02 25.96
C GLY A 96 -12.07 7.53 25.96
N GLU A 97 -11.44 8.29 25.08
CA GLU A 97 -11.65 9.74 24.95
C GLU A 97 -12.90 10.09 24.14
N LEU A 98 -13.19 9.30 23.10
CA LEU A 98 -14.28 9.55 22.15
C LEU A 98 -15.05 8.24 21.90
N PRO A 99 -15.99 7.88 22.79
CA PRO A 99 -16.63 6.55 22.80
C PRO A 99 -17.52 6.26 21.59
N ASP A 100 -18.13 7.30 20.99
CA ASP A 100 -19.00 7.16 19.82
C ASP A 100 -18.26 7.29 18.48
N SER A 101 -16.92 7.24 18.52
CA SER A 101 -16.06 7.43 17.33
C SER A 101 -15.38 6.14 16.88
N GLN A 102 -15.12 6.05 15.57
CA GLN A 102 -14.31 4.97 14.99
C GLN A 102 -12.96 5.52 14.53
N PHE A 103 -11.89 4.84 14.93
CA PHE A 103 -10.52 5.25 14.63
C PHE A 103 -9.86 4.31 13.63
N THR A 104 -9.18 4.88 12.64
CA THR A 104 -8.32 4.13 11.72
C THR A 104 -6.88 4.61 11.86
N ILE A 105 -5.99 3.70 12.25
CA ILE A 105 -4.58 3.99 12.41
C ILE A 105 -3.91 3.90 11.05
N LYS A 106 -3.42 5.05 10.57
CA LYS A 106 -2.78 5.16 9.25
C LYS A 106 -1.30 4.82 9.27
N LYS A 107 -0.59 5.17 10.35
CA LYS A 107 0.86 5.04 10.45
C LYS A 107 1.30 4.82 11.89
N ILE A 108 2.28 3.94 12.07
CA ILE A 108 3.01 3.73 13.32
C ILE A 108 4.48 3.90 12.99
N ALA A 109 5.20 4.65 13.81
CA ALA A 109 6.63 4.83 13.64
C ALA A 109 7.36 4.63 14.97
N LYS A 110 8.56 4.09 14.89
CA LYS A 110 9.46 3.88 16.01
C LYS A 110 10.59 4.88 15.93
N LYS A 111 10.97 5.47 17.07
CA LYS A 111 12.13 6.35 17.13
C LYS A 111 13.42 5.52 17.04
N ASN A 112 14.37 5.95 16.22
CA ASN A 112 15.70 5.39 16.16
C ASN A 112 16.44 5.75 17.45
N GLU A 113 16.87 4.74 18.21
CA GLU A 113 17.56 4.94 19.50
C GLU A 113 19.08 5.16 19.35
N ASN A 114 19.61 5.17 18.13
CA ASN A 114 21.02 5.43 17.86
C ASN A 114 21.27 6.93 17.61
N LYS A 115 21.55 7.67 18.69
CA LYS A 115 22.25 8.96 18.65
C LYS A 115 23.12 9.10 19.90
#